data_AF-A0A2E9E6A8-F1
#
_entry.id   AF-A0A2E9E6A8-F1
#
_cell.length_a   1.000
_cell.length_b   1.000
_cell.length_c   1.000
_cell.angle_alpha   90.00
_cell.angle_beta   90.00
_cell.angle_gamma   90.00
#
_symmetry.space_group_name_H-M   'P 1'
#
loop_
_entity.id
_entity.type
_entity.pdbx_description
1 polymer ?
#
loop_
_entity_poly.entity_id
_entity_poly.type
_entity_poly.pdbx_seq_one_letter_code
_entity_poly.pdbx_strand_id
1 'polypeptide(L)'
;MTKFYEPDLGSEPENPFARDQSGKLVRRSYWLDLSDQSLILVMTRGVGASLKASEKRVHLLDIARDHLVDECCQEILAPEKEEG
;
A
#
# COMPACT_ATOMS: atom_id res chain seq x y z
N MET A 1 10.11 3.91 -14.85
CA MET A 1 9.31 4.78 -13.97
C MET A 1 8.36 3.89 -13.18
N THR A 2 8.55 3.77 -11.88
CA THR A 2 7.63 3.02 -11.02
C THR A 2 6.43 3.92 -10.74
N LYS A 3 5.24 3.50 -11.14
CA LYS A 3 4.01 4.29 -10.98
C LYS A 3 3.38 4.01 -9.62
N PHE A 4 2.70 5.01 -9.06
CA PHE A 4 1.84 4.79 -7.89
C PHE A 4 0.64 3.92 -8.27
N TYR A 5 0.09 3.23 -7.28
CA TYR A 5 -1.22 2.58 -7.43
C TYR A 5 -2.30 3.65 -7.61
N GLU A 6 -3.18 3.44 -8.59
CA GLU A 6 -4.32 4.31 -8.91
C GLU A 6 -5.62 3.53 -8.65
N PRO A 7 -6.33 3.81 -7.55
CA PRO A 7 -7.59 3.13 -7.26
C PRO A 7 -8.72 3.64 -8.18
N ASP A 8 -9.70 2.77 -8.46
CA ASP A 8 -10.97 3.19 -9.09
C ASP A 8 -11.84 3.90 -8.05
N LEU A 9 -11.77 5.22 -8.03
CA LEU A 9 -12.54 6.06 -7.10
C LEU A 9 -14.05 6.10 -7.41
N GLY A 10 -14.49 5.58 -8.56
CA GLY A 10 -15.91 5.39 -8.85
C GLY A 10 -16.52 4.26 -8.03
N SER A 11 -15.74 3.19 -7.83
CA SER A 11 -16.13 2.01 -7.04
C SER A 11 -15.66 2.10 -5.58
N GLU A 12 -14.51 2.74 -5.33
CA GLU A 12 -13.87 2.87 -4.02
C GLU A 12 -13.56 4.33 -3.65
N PRO A 13 -14.59 5.18 -3.41
CA PRO A 13 -14.41 6.62 -3.19
C PRO A 13 -13.55 6.95 -1.95
N GLU A 14 -13.57 6.05 -0.96
CA GLU A 14 -12.82 6.16 0.29
C GLU A 14 -11.45 5.48 0.27
N ASN A 15 -10.95 5.08 -0.91
CA ASN A 15 -9.65 4.43 -0.99
C ASN A 15 -8.53 5.36 -0.45
N PRO A 16 -7.72 4.93 0.53
CA PRO A 16 -6.69 5.76 1.15
C PRO A 16 -5.48 6.02 0.23
N PHE A 17 -5.34 5.27 -0.87
CA PHE A 17 -4.34 5.51 -1.91
C PHE A 17 -4.77 6.61 -2.90
N ALA A 18 -5.97 7.17 -2.77
CA ALA A 18 -6.45 8.26 -3.63
C ALA A 18 -5.47 9.42 -3.67
N ARG A 19 -5.13 9.85 -4.89
CA ARG A 19 -4.25 10.99 -5.16
C ARG A 19 -4.98 12.10 -5.89
N ASP A 20 -4.56 13.34 -5.64
CA ASP A 20 -5.04 14.52 -6.37
C ASP A 20 -4.41 14.61 -7.77
N GLN A 21 -4.79 15.64 -8.53
CA GLN A 21 -4.27 15.89 -9.88
C GLN A 21 -2.75 16.18 -9.92
N SER A 22 -2.15 16.52 -8.77
CA SER A 22 -0.71 16.72 -8.62
C SER A 22 0.02 15.44 -8.16
N GLY A 23 -0.71 14.32 -8.01
CA GLY A 23 -0.15 13.06 -7.55
C GLY A 23 0.08 12.99 -6.03
N LYS A 24 -0.49 13.89 -5.23
CA LYS A 24 -0.36 13.85 -3.76
C LYS A 24 -1.50 13.06 -3.13
N LEU A 25 -1.21 12.31 -2.07
CA LEU A 25 -2.23 11.59 -1.29
C LEU A 25 -3.26 12.58 -0.73
N VAL A 26 -4.54 12.39 -1.08
CA VAL A 26 -5.65 13.20 -0.55
C VAL A 26 -5.83 12.92 0.94
N ARG A 27 -5.72 11.66 1.34
CA ARG A 27 -5.88 11.19 2.73
C ARG A 27 -4.52 10.93 3.38
N ARG A 28 -3.56 11.85 3.24
CA ARG A 28 -2.18 11.65 3.73
C ARG A 28 -2.10 11.42 5.25
N SER A 29 -2.94 12.07 6.04
CA SER A 29 -2.98 11.90 7.51
C SER A 29 -3.21 10.45 7.92
N TYR A 30 -4.11 9.73 7.22
CA TYR A 30 -4.36 8.31 7.48
C TYR A 30 -3.06 7.50 7.53
N TRP A 31 -2.14 7.73 6.60
CA TRP A 31 -0.87 7.01 6.54
C TRP A 31 0.14 7.48 7.58
N LEU A 32 0.20 8.78 7.85
CA LEU A 32 1.17 9.36 8.77
C LEU A 32 0.84 9.11 10.24
N ASP A 33 -0.45 8.93 10.55
CA ASP A 33 -0.94 8.65 11.89
C ASP A 33 -0.79 7.16 12.27
N LEU A 34 -0.53 6.28 11.30
CA LEU A 34 -0.27 4.86 11.56
C LEU A 34 1.11 4.65 12.17
N SER A 35 1.15 3.84 13.22
CA SER A 35 2.40 3.24 13.69
C SER A 35 2.99 2.30 12.64
N ASP A 36 4.29 2.02 12.72
CA ASP A 36 4.96 1.09 11.80
C ASP A 36 4.31 -0.29 11.80
N GLN A 37 3.93 -0.82 12.98
CA GLN A 37 3.24 -2.10 13.07
C GLN A 37 1.86 -2.09 12.39
N SER A 38 1.09 -1.01 12.58
CA SER A 38 -0.21 -0.85 11.92
C SER A 38 -0.06 -0.69 10.42
N LEU A 39 0.96 0.04 9.97
CA LEU A 39 1.26 0.24 8.55
C LEU A 39 1.65 -1.07 7.87
N ILE A 40 2.51 -1.88 8.50
CA ILE A 40 2.85 -3.23 8.01
C ILE A 40 1.57 -4.07 7.86
N LEU A 41 0.69 -4.07 8.86
CA LEU A 41 -0.56 -4.84 8.80
C LEU A 41 -1.47 -4.38 7.67
N VAL A 42 -1.64 -3.06 7.49
CA VAL A 42 -2.43 -2.47 6.41
C VAL A 42 -1.85 -2.83 5.05
N MET A 43 -0.52 -2.83 4.90
CA MET A 43 0.17 -3.10 3.64
C MET A 43 0.26 -4.59 3.29
N THR A 44 0.20 -5.49 4.27
CA THR A 44 0.32 -6.94 4.05
C THR A 44 -1.02 -7.68 4.10
N ARG A 45 -1.98 -7.20 4.90
CA ARG A 45 -3.28 -7.86 5.13
C ARG A 45 -4.50 -6.94 4.96
N GLY A 46 -4.30 -5.63 4.85
CA GLY A 46 -5.37 -4.66 4.66
C GLY A 46 -5.49 -4.20 3.21
N VAL A 47 -5.80 -2.92 3.02
CA VAL A 47 -5.98 -2.31 1.70
C VAL A 47 -4.75 -2.39 0.79
N GLY A 48 -3.55 -2.55 1.36
CA GLY A 48 -2.32 -2.71 0.60
C GLY A 48 -2.02 -4.16 0.18
N ALA A 49 -2.82 -5.15 0.62
CA ALA A 49 -2.53 -6.56 0.37
C ALA A 49 -2.56 -6.91 -1.13
N SER A 50 -3.42 -6.27 -1.91
CA SER A 50 -3.57 -6.47 -3.36
C SER A 50 -2.53 -5.73 -4.21
N LEU A 51 -1.78 -4.80 -3.64
CA LEU A 51 -0.77 -4.02 -4.36
C LEU A 51 0.46 -4.87 -4.68
N LYS A 52 1.09 -4.58 -5.81
CA LYS A 52 2.38 -5.15 -6.17
C LYS A 52 3.47 -4.60 -5.26
N ALA A 53 4.52 -5.40 -5.02
CA ALA A 53 5.69 -4.98 -4.24
C ALA A 53 6.27 -3.63 -4.72
N SER A 54 6.31 -3.39 -6.03
CA SER A 54 6.77 -2.12 -6.60
C SER A 54 5.88 -0.92 -6.25
N GLU A 55 4.55 -1.11 -6.19
CA GLU A 55 3.57 -0.08 -5.82
C GLU A 55 3.64 0.24 -4.33
N LYS A 56 3.78 -0.80 -3.49
CA LYS A 56 4.00 -0.65 -2.05
C LYS A 56 5.28 0.12 -1.78
N ARG A 57 6.36 -0.23 -2.46
CA ARG A 57 7.66 0.44 -2.32
C ARG A 57 7.57 1.94 -2.59
N VAL A 58 7.03 2.35 -3.73
CA VAL A 58 6.92 3.79 -4.03
C VAL A 58 6.00 4.53 -3.05
N HIS A 59 4.96 3.87 -2.55
CA HIS A 59 4.08 4.45 -1.54
C HIS A 59 4.82 4.69 -0.20
N LEU A 60 5.56 3.69 0.29
CA LEU A 60 6.33 3.78 1.53
C LEU A 60 7.39 4.89 1.47
N LEU A 61 8.05 5.03 0.32
CA LEU A 61 9.00 6.13 0.08
C LEU A 61 8.30 7.51 0.13
N ASP A 62 7.10 7.64 -0.43
CA ASP A 62 6.33 8.90 -0.46
C ASP A 62 5.87 9.36 0.94
N ILE A 63 5.64 8.41 1.85
CA ILE A 63 5.28 8.71 3.25
C ILE A 63 6.47 8.71 4.22
N ALA A 64 7.70 8.66 3.70
CA ALA A 64 8.95 8.62 4.49
C ALA A 64 8.96 7.45 5.50
N ARG A 65 8.67 6.25 4.99
CA ARG A 65 8.71 4.95 5.69
C ARG A 65 9.48 3.91 4.89
N ASP A 66 10.56 4.34 4.25
CA ASP A 66 11.42 3.49 3.41
C ASP A 66 12.03 2.32 4.18
N HIS A 67 12.22 2.45 5.49
CA HIS A 67 12.71 1.38 6.35
C HIS A 67 11.75 0.18 6.49
N LEU A 68 10.49 0.31 6.10
CA LEU A 68 9.48 -0.78 6.17
C LEU A 68 9.32 -1.53 4.84
N VAL A 69 10.12 -1.19 3.83
CA VAL A 69 10.02 -1.77 2.49
C VAL A 69 10.24 -3.28 2.54
N ASP A 70 11.21 -3.75 3.32
CA ASP A 70 11.57 -5.16 3.40
C ASP A 70 10.45 -5.99 4.05
N GLU A 71 9.73 -5.44 5.02
CA GLU A 71 8.58 -6.09 5.66
C GLU A 71 7.31 -6.07 4.81
N CYS A 72 7.07 -4.97 4.09
CA CYS A 72 5.81 -4.77 3.35
C CYS A 72 5.83 -5.33 1.92
N CYS A 73 7.01 -5.43 1.31
CA CYS A 73 7.18 -5.78 -0.10
C CYS A 73 7.61 -7.23 -0.32
N GLN A 74 7.59 -8.07 0.72
CA GLN A 74 7.84 -9.50 0.54
C GLN A 74 6.79 -10.08 -0.41
N GLU A 75 7.25 -10.82 -1.42
CA GLU A 75 6.37 -11.66 -2.20
C GLU A 75 5.78 -12.69 -1.24
N ILE A 76 4.51 -12.51 -0.88
CA ILE A 76 3.77 -13.54 -0.18
C ILE A 76 3.67 -14.68 -1.18
N LEU A 77 4.51 -15.71 -1.03
CA LEU A 77 4.28 -17.01 -1.65
C LEU A 77 2.86 -17.39 -1.28
N ALA A 78 1.96 -17.40 -2.27
CA ALA A 78 0.60 -17.84 -2.06
C ALA A 78 0.67 -19.21 -1.37
N PRO A 79 -0.08 -19.45 -0.28
CA PRO A 79 -0.07 -20.76 0.36
C PRO A 79 -0.38 -21.79 -0.72
N GLU A 80 0.47 -22.81 -0.83
CA GLU A 80 0.18 -23.98 -1.66
C GLU A 80 -1.22 -24.41 -1.27
N LYS A 81 -2.17 -24.34 -2.21
CA LYS A 81 -3.51 -24.86 -1.96
C LYS A 81 -3.30 -26.32 -1.61
N GLU A 82 -3.59 -26.69 -0.37
CA GLU A 82 -3.78 -28.10 -0.02
C GLU A 82 -4.95 -28.59 -0.89
N GLU A 83 -4.61 -29.21 -2.01
CA GLU A 83 -5.54 -30.00 -2.80
C GLU A 83 -5.86 -31.25 -2.00
N GLY A 84 -7.08 -31.28 -1.45
CA GLY A 84 -7.66 -32.45 -0.78
C GLY A 84 -8.14 -33.51 -1.75
#